data_AF-J9FYS7-F1
#
_entry.id   AF-J9FYS7-F1
#
_cell.length_a   1.000
_cell.length_b   1.000
_cell.length_c   1.000
_cell.angle_alpha   90.00
_cell.angle_beta   90.00
_cell.angle_gamma   90.00
#
_symmetry.space_group_name_H-M   'P 1'
#
loop_
_entity.id
_entity.type
_entity.pdbx_description
1 polymer ?
#
loop_
_entity_poly.entity_id
_entity_poly.type
_entity_poly.pdbx_seq_one_letter_code
_entity_poly.pdbx_strand_id
1 'polypeptide(L)' 'MAMHPVLQGLSNLFPLRHYFLLYVNSALDGYPLANAWPYVLALLAFALLPWPCMGRLKKVLTTYRYEP' A
#
# COMPACT_ATOMS: atom_id res chain seq x y z
N MET A 1 -13.15 9.50 -17.60
CA MET A 1 -12.75 8.50 -16.58
C MET A 1 -14.01 7.76 -16.15
N ALA A 2 -14.01 6.42 -16.14
CA ALA A 2 -15.23 5.60 -15.96
C ALA A 2 -15.71 5.46 -14.50
N MET A 3 -14.96 5.99 -13.53
CA MET A 3 -15.24 5.87 -12.10
C MET A 3 -15.49 7.24 -11.49
N HIS A 4 -16.38 7.32 -10.49
CA HIS A 4 -16.65 8.54 -9.75
C HIS A 4 -15.36 9.08 -9.08
N PRO A 5 -15.06 10.39 -9.17
CA PRO A 5 -13.77 10.96 -8.77
C PRO A 5 -13.40 10.68 -7.31
N VAL A 6 -14.40 10.66 -6.41
CA VAL A 6 -14.19 10.33 -5.00
C VAL A 6 -13.73 8.88 -4.82
N LEU A 7 -14.38 7.94 -5.51
CA LEU A 7 -14.03 6.52 -5.44
C LEU A 7 -12.66 6.27 -6.08
N GLN A 8 -12.33 7.03 -7.13
CA GLN A 8 -11.01 6.98 -7.73
C GLN A 8 -9.92 7.45 -6.75
N GLY A 9 -10.17 8.52 -5.99
CA GLY A 9 -9.26 8.96 -4.93
C GLY A 9 -9.08 7.88 -3.85
N LEU A 10 -10.18 7.30 -3.36
CA LEU A 10 -10.14 6.22 -2.36
C LEU A 10 -9.41 4.97 -2.87
N SER A 11 -9.52 4.66 -4.16
CA SER A 11 -8.84 3.50 -4.75
C SER A 11 -7.32 3.56 -4.61
N ASN A 12 -6.72 4.76 -4.58
CA ASN A 12 -5.29 4.95 -4.36
C ASN A 12 -4.86 4.64 -2.92
N LEU A 13 -5.79 4.52 -1.98
CA LEU A 13 -5.51 4.14 -0.60
C LEU A 13 -5.43 2.62 -0.42
N PHE A 14 -5.67 1.85 -1.48
CA PHE A 14 -5.61 0.39 -1.43
C PHE A 14 -4.37 -0.14 -2.18
N PRO A 15 -3.57 -1.03 -1.57
CA PRO A 15 -2.41 -1.61 -2.24
C PRO A 15 -2.81 -2.50 -3.43
N LEU A 16 -4.02 -3.09 -3.38
CA LEU A 16 -4.53 -3.98 -4.43
C LEU A 16 -4.56 -3.33 -5.81
N ARG A 17 -4.90 -2.04 -5.90
CA ARG A 17 -4.90 -1.29 -7.17
C ARG A 17 -3.49 -1.19 -7.77
N HIS A 18 -2.50 -0.89 -6.94
CA HIS A 18 -1.11 -0.72 -7.36
C HIS A 18 -0.53 -2.05 -7.87
N TYR A 19 -0.85 -3.16 -7.18
CA TYR A 19 -0.47 -4.50 -7.61
C TYR A 19 -1.09 -4.87 -8.97
N PHE A 20 -2.38 -4.60 -9.15
CA PHE A 20 -3.07 -4.87 -10.41
C PHE A 20 -2.46 -4.11 -11.59
N LEU A 21 -2.19 -2.81 -11.43
CA LEU A 21 -1.58 -1.99 -12.49
C LEU A 21 -0.15 -2.45 -12.84
N LEU A 22 0.63 -2.84 -11.83
CA LEU A 22 1.95 -3.40 -12.04
C LEU A 22 1.89 -4.72 -12.82
N TYR A 23 0.94 -5.58 -12.46
CA TYR A 23 0.72 -6.85 -13.17
C TYR A 23 0.33 -6.61 -14.63
N VAL A 24 -0.62 -5.70 -14.90
CA VAL A 24 -1.03 -5.39 -16.29
C VAL A 24 0.15 -4.86 -17.10
N ASN A 25 0.89 -3.88 -16.57
CA ASN A 25 2.02 -3.28 -17.29
C ASN A 25 3.17 -4.28 -17.51
N SER A 26 3.45 -5.15 -16.55
CA SER A 26 4.61 -6.06 -16.62
C SER A 26 4.28 -7.36 -17.35
N ALA A 27 3.09 -7.93 -17.14
CA ALA A 27 2.71 -9.24 -17.64
C ALA A 27 1.90 -9.20 -18.94
N LEU A 28 1.04 -8.19 -19.12
CA LEU A 28 0.26 -8.05 -20.37
C LEU A 28 0.98 -7.16 -21.39
N ASP A 29 1.43 -5.98 -20.97
CA ASP A 29 2.08 -5.03 -21.89
C ASP A 29 3.58 -5.33 -22.10
N GLY A 30 4.18 -6.17 -21.24
CA GLY A 30 5.58 -6.57 -21.34
C GLY A 30 6.58 -5.45 -21.05
N TYR A 31 6.15 -4.36 -20.40
CA TYR A 31 7.06 -3.26 -20.06
C TYR A 31 8.07 -3.68 -18.99
N PRO A 32 9.32 -3.18 -19.07
CA PRO A 32 10.30 -3.41 -18.04
C PRO A 32 9.83 -2.82 -16.70
N LEU A 33 10.14 -3.52 -15.60
CA LEU A 33 9.74 -3.15 -14.24
C LEU A 33 10.16 -1.72 -13.85
N ALA A 34 11.24 -1.22 -14.46
CA ALA A 34 11.72 0.15 -14.30
C ALA A 34 10.68 1.20 -14.72
N ASN A 35 9.82 0.92 -15.69
CA ASN A 35 8.77 1.84 -16.13
C ASN A 35 7.58 1.87 -15.16
N ALA A 36 7.38 0.79 -14.40
CA ALA A 36 6.32 0.63 -13.40
C ALA A 36 6.79 0.94 -11.95
N TRP A 37 7.94 1.60 -11.81
CA TRP A 37 8.52 1.98 -10.52
C TRP A 37 7.59 2.72 -9.53
N PRO A 38 6.66 3.62 -9.93
CA PRO A 38 5.81 4.29 -8.95
C PRO A 38 4.86 3.33 -8.24
N TYR A 39 4.42 2.25 -8.91
CA TYR A 39 3.56 1.24 -8.31
C TYR A 39 4.32 0.36 -7.30
N VAL A 40 5.58 0.06 -7.59
CA VAL A 40 6.48 -0.64 -6.64
C VAL A 40 6.73 0.23 -5.41
N LEU A 41 7.02 1.52 -5.61
CA LEU A 41 7.27 2.46 -4.51
C LEU A 41 6.03 2.61 -3.62
N ALA A 42 4.84 2.71 -4.22
CA ALA A 42 3.59 2.75 -3.46
C ALA A 42 3.39 1.49 -2.60
N LEU A 43 3.66 0.29 -3.13
CA LEU A 43 3.59 -0.96 -2.38
C LEU A 43 4.59 -1.00 -1.22
N LEU A 44 5.82 -0.53 -1.45
CA LEU A 44 6.84 -0.42 -0.40
C LEU A 44 6.43 0.59 0.68
N ALA A 45 5.86 1.74 0.30
CA ALA A 45 5.34 2.72 1.23
C ALA A 45 4.23 2.13 2.12
N PHE A 46 3.31 1.34 1.53
CA PHE A 46 2.30 0.61 2.30
C PHE A 46 2.90 -0.44 3.25
N ALA A 47 3.95 -1.15 2.83
CA ALA A 47 4.65 -2.11 3.67
C ALA A 47 5.43 -1.44 4.83
N LEU A 48 5.90 -0.21 4.63
CA LEU A 48 6.60 0.60 5.64
C LEU A 48 5.66 1.43 6.52
N LEU A 49 4.41 1.62 6.12
CA LEU A 49 3.36 2.30 6.87
C LEU A 49 3.19 1.83 8.34
N PRO A 50 3.30 0.54 8.70
CA PRO A 50 3.19 0.11 10.10
C PRO A 50 4.42 0.44 10.95
N TRP A 51 5.56 0.81 10.36
CA TRP A 51 6.79 1.11 11.09
C TRP A 51 6.65 2.24 12.12
N PRO A 52 6.05 3.41 11.80
CA PRO A 52 5.78 4.44 12.82
C PRO A 52 4.79 3.96 13.91
N CYS A 53 3.88 3.02 13.59
CA CYS A 53 2.95 2.45 14.57
C CYS A 53 3.64 1.49 15.56
N MET A 54 4.74 0.84 15.16
CA MET A 54 5.47 -0.13 15.99
C MET A 54 5.95 0.47 17.33
N GLY A 55 6.39 1.73 17.35
CA GLY A 55 6.82 2.39 18.60
C GLY A 55 5.67 2.56 19.60
N ARG A 56 4.48 2.94 19.10
CA ARG A 56 3.28 3.03 19.94
C ARG A 56 2.82 1.66 20.40
N LEU A 57 2.83 0.68 19.51
CA LEU A 57 2.45 -0.70 19.83
C LEU A 57 3.35 -1.29 20.91
N LYS A 58 4.67 -1.10 20.80
CA LYS A 58 5.64 -1.53 21.82
C LYS A 58 5.33 -0.93 23.18
N LYS A 59 5.10 0.38 23.25
CA LYS A 59 4.74 1.07 24.50
C LYS A 59 3.46 0.49 25.10
N VAL A 60 2.43 0.27 24.27
CA VAL A 60 1.15 -0.28 24.74
C VAL A 60 1.34 -1.69 25.30
N LEU A 61 2.03 -2.57 24.57
CA LEU A 61 2.28 -3.95 24.97
C LEU A 61 3.12 -4.07 26.25
N THR A 62 4.03 -3.12 26.52
CA THR A 62 4.88 -3.16 27.73
C THR A 62 4.28 -2.47 28.94
N THR A 63 3.41 -1.46 28.73
CA THR A 63 2.92 -0.59 29.81
C THR A 63 1.54 -0.99 30.30
N TYR A 64 0.67 -1.51 29.43
CA TYR A 64 -0.68 -1.90 29.83
C TYR A 64 -0.71 -3.39 30.16
N ARG A 65 -1.21 -3.70 31.35
CA ARG A 65 -1.53 -5.07 31.75
C ARG A 65 -2.85 -5.44 31.06
N TYR A 66 -2.89 -6.60 30.42
CA TYR A 66 -4.09 -7.10 29.75
C TYR A 66 -5.18 -7.35 30.82
N GLU A 67 -6.24 -6.55 30.78
CA GLU A 67 -7.45 -6.78 31.57
C GLU A 67 -8.46 -7.55 30.70
N PRO A 68 -8.93 -8.73 31.15
CA PRO A 68 -9.73 -9.66 30.36
C PRO A 68 -11.19 -9.21 30.14
#